data_AF-A0A4Z0JIS2-F1
#
_entry.id   AF-A0A4Z0JIS2-F1
#
_cell.length_a   1.000
_cell.length_b   1.000
_cell.length_c   1.000
_cell.angle_alpha   90.00
_cell.angle_beta   90.00
_cell.angle_gamma   90.00
#
_symmetry.space_group_name_H-M   'P 1'
#
loop_
_entity.id
_entity.type
_entity.pdbx_description
1 polymer ?
#
loop_
_entity_poly.entity_id
_entity_poly.type
_entity_poly.pdbx_seq_one_letter_code
_entity_poly.pdbx_strand_id
1 'polypeptide(L)'
;MIDTWIIWLILIILTVNTISALITVFHRPRNIVTTWAWILVLVLLPIIGFLIYAFLGRGIAQEKIFNINKQEHYSLSQLKRMAIAAQKRPQNASRYDETRYADHIIRFFNETEEAPLTRHNEIKLYFDGQEKFKDMFEDIRQAKETVHVEYYAFIKSKIGDQFLELLTQKAKEGLEVRILYDPWGSGGTTPKYFKTFQAAGGEVLPFITSKNVIAKTRLNYHLHRKIVVVDGTTGWIGGFNVGDQYVNTTEKFGYWRDTHSRIFGAAVLLLQERFFRDWNASLDNKAEPLAFLEKYFPSDKFNTDANLPIQIISDGPDSRDEILKDGFIDMIVSAKKSVWIQSPYLVPDDAMFTALTIAARSGVNVRIMIPCMPDHPFIYRATQYYANLLTTYGIKIYSYQKGFLHAKTSVFDGKICSVGSMNHDFRSYSLNFEANAFIYDAKVSHQIARSFEADMKDSLLLTPEIIKEQGMWLHFKQRFSRLLSPIL
;
A
#
# COMPACT_ATOMS: atom_id res chain seq x y z
N MET A 1 52.34 20.93 -18.02
CA MET A 1 52.15 21.37 -16.62
C MET A 1 50.71 21.79 -16.50
N ILE A 2 49.94 21.22 -15.58
CA ILE A 2 48.62 21.78 -15.27
C ILE A 2 48.92 23.11 -14.57
N ASP A 3 48.39 24.21 -15.10
CA ASP A 3 48.63 25.51 -14.50
C ASP A 3 48.12 25.51 -13.06
N THR A 4 48.91 26.09 -12.15
CA THR A 4 48.65 26.12 -10.70
C THR A 4 47.26 26.66 -10.37
N TRP A 5 46.71 27.56 -11.18
CA TRP A 5 45.36 28.11 -11.00
C TRP A 5 44.25 27.06 -11.19
N ILE A 6 44.44 26.06 -12.05
CA ILE A 6 43.46 24.98 -12.28
C ILE A 6 43.39 24.08 -11.05
N ILE A 7 44.54 23.78 -10.44
CA ILE A 7 44.62 22.98 -9.21
C ILE A 7 43.89 23.70 -8.07
N TRP A 8 44.15 25.01 -7.89
CA TRP A 8 43.45 25.81 -6.88
C TRP A 8 41.94 25.86 -7.13
N LEU A 9 41.52 26.02 -8.38
CA LEU A 9 40.10 26.00 -8.75
C LEU A 9 39.44 24.67 -8.40
N ILE A 10 40.07 23.54 -8.71
CA ILE A 10 39.57 22.20 -8.36
C ILE A 10 39.48 22.04 -6.84
N LEU A 11 40.51 22.43 -6.09
CA LEU A 11 40.52 22.35 -4.62
C LEU A 11 39.41 23.20 -4.00
N ILE A 12 39.18 24.41 -4.52
CA ILE A 12 38.09 25.29 -4.08
C ILE A 12 36.74 24.61 -4.33
N ILE A 13 36.52 24.08 -5.55
CA ILE A 13 35.27 23.38 -5.89
C ILE A 13 35.04 22.18 -4.96
N LEU A 14 36.05 21.34 -4.73
CA LEU A 14 35.95 20.17 -3.84
C LEU A 14 35.69 20.58 -2.39
N THR A 15 36.33 21.65 -1.90
CA THR A 15 36.13 22.17 -0.54
C THR A 15 34.71 22.70 -0.36
N VAL A 16 34.25 23.55 -1.27
CA VAL A 16 32.88 24.11 -1.25
C VAL A 16 31.84 23.01 -1.36
N ASN A 17 32.05 22.03 -2.26
CA ASN A 17 31.17 20.88 -2.42
C ASN A 17 31.08 20.05 -1.13
N THR A 18 32.22 19.76 -0.49
CA THR A 18 32.27 18.97 0.75
C THR A 18 31.58 19.69 1.92
N ILE A 19 31.86 20.98 2.11
CA ILE A 19 31.19 21.78 3.16
C ILE A 19 29.67 21.81 2.91
N SER A 20 29.28 22.06 1.66
CA SER A 20 27.87 22.07 1.26
C SER A 20 27.21 20.70 1.46
N ALA A 21 27.94 19.60 1.23
CA ALA A 21 27.44 18.23 1.40
C ALA A 21 27.15 17.95 2.87
N LEU A 22 28.09 18.30 3.75
CA LEU A 22 27.92 18.16 5.20
C LEU A 22 26.74 19.00 5.69
N ILE A 23 26.67 20.28 5.33
CA ILE A 23 25.53 21.14 5.68
C ILE A 23 24.22 20.51 5.20
N THR A 24 24.17 20.07 3.94
CA THR A 24 22.95 19.52 3.33
C THR A 24 22.46 18.24 4.01
N VAL A 25 23.37 17.34 4.40
CA VAL A 25 22.99 16.08 5.06
C VAL A 25 22.63 16.30 6.52
N PHE A 26 23.40 17.10 7.26
CA PHE A 26 23.17 17.34 8.70
C PHE A 26 22.04 18.34 8.98
N HIS A 27 21.58 19.10 7.98
CA HIS A 27 20.43 20.00 8.14
C HIS A 27 19.12 19.26 8.43
N ARG A 28 19.01 17.95 8.16
CA ARG A 28 17.82 17.17 8.46
C ARG A 28 18.16 15.88 9.22
N PRO A 29 17.44 15.56 10.30
CA PRO A 29 17.57 14.27 10.97
C PRO A 29 17.15 13.16 9.99
N ARG A 30 18.03 12.16 9.83
CA ARG A 30 17.79 10.94 9.04
C ARG A 30 18.41 9.77 9.79
N ASN A 31 18.00 8.54 9.43
CA ASN A 31 18.72 7.35 9.86
C ASN A 31 20.20 7.47 9.45
N ILE A 32 21.09 7.10 10.37
CA ILE A 32 22.55 7.15 10.23
C ILE A 32 23.03 6.51 8.92
N VAL A 33 22.44 5.39 8.51
CA VAL A 33 22.82 4.69 7.26
C VAL A 33 22.53 5.57 6.04
N THR A 34 21.34 6.18 5.99
CA THR A 34 20.94 7.10 4.91
C THR A 34 21.79 8.37 4.90
N THR A 35 22.16 8.88 6.09
CA THR A 35 23.09 10.00 6.26
C THR A 35 24.45 9.68 5.63
N TRP A 36 25.04 8.53 5.98
CA TRP A 36 26.31 8.10 5.40
C TRP A 36 26.24 7.87 3.89
N ALA A 37 25.17 7.26 3.39
CA ALA A 37 24.97 7.05 1.96
C ALA A 37 24.97 8.38 1.19
N TRP A 38 24.27 9.40 1.70
CA TRP A 38 24.25 10.71 1.06
C TRP A 38 25.56 11.49 1.20
N ILE A 39 26.26 11.36 2.34
CA ILE A 39 27.62 11.92 2.47
C ILE A 39 28.53 11.32 1.40
N LEU A 40 28.53 9.99 1.24
CA LEU A 40 29.32 9.30 0.22
C LEU A 40 28.99 9.77 -1.19
N VAL A 41 27.70 9.81 -1.57
CA VAL A 41 27.28 10.25 -2.91
C VAL A 41 27.68 11.71 -3.18
N LEU A 42 27.46 12.60 -2.21
CA LEU A 42 27.73 14.03 -2.38
C LEU A 42 29.23 14.35 -2.40
N VAL A 43 30.04 13.59 -1.67
CA VAL A 43 31.49 13.78 -1.61
C VAL A 43 32.20 13.12 -2.80
N LEU A 44 31.81 11.89 -3.17
CA LEU A 44 32.47 11.13 -4.24
C LEU A 44 32.07 11.59 -5.65
N LEU A 45 30.90 12.22 -5.79
CA LEU A 45 30.42 12.78 -7.06
C LEU A 45 30.18 14.29 -6.89
N PRO A 46 31.24 15.13 -6.91
CA PRO A 46 31.07 16.58 -6.79
C PRO A 46 30.12 17.12 -7.85
N ILE A 47 29.24 18.05 -7.48
CA ILE A 47 28.20 18.65 -8.34
C ILE A 47 27.10 17.65 -8.77
N ILE A 48 27.47 16.52 -9.37
CA ILE A 48 26.54 15.47 -9.84
C ILE A 48 25.76 14.87 -8.67
N GLY A 49 26.42 14.61 -7.54
CA GLY A 49 25.81 14.10 -6.33
C GLY A 49 24.69 15.02 -5.82
N PHE A 50 24.83 16.34 -5.99
CA PHE A 50 23.76 17.29 -5.63
C PHE A 50 22.57 17.23 -6.58
N LEU A 51 22.79 16.96 -7.86
CA LEU A 51 21.70 16.68 -8.80
C LEU A 51 20.96 15.41 -8.39
N ILE A 52 21.70 14.32 -8.11
CA ILE A 52 21.13 13.05 -7.64
C ILE A 52 20.35 13.26 -6.33
N TYR A 53 20.95 13.97 -5.37
CA TYR A 53 20.32 14.29 -4.09
C TYR A 53 19.08 15.17 -4.26
N ALA A 54 19.07 16.10 -5.21
CA ALA A 54 17.90 16.90 -5.48
C ALA A 54 16.71 16.01 -5.86
N PHE A 55 16.88 15.04 -6.75
CA PHE A 55 15.80 14.17 -7.23
C PHE A 55 15.43 13.02 -6.28
N LEU A 56 16.41 12.41 -5.60
CA LEU A 56 16.22 11.17 -4.81
C LEU A 56 16.43 11.36 -3.31
N GLY A 57 17.17 12.38 -2.89
CA GLY A 57 17.60 12.56 -1.50
C GLY A 57 16.78 13.58 -0.71
N ARG A 58 16.20 14.59 -1.37
CA ARG A 58 15.28 15.54 -0.75
C ARG A 58 13.99 14.82 -0.36
N GLY A 59 13.97 14.26 0.86
CA GLY A 59 12.73 13.83 1.50
C GLY A 59 11.71 14.98 1.53
N ILE A 60 10.42 14.66 1.64
CA ILE A 60 9.38 15.67 1.54
C ILE A 60 9.62 16.78 2.58
N ALA A 61 9.51 18.04 2.18
CA ALA A 61 9.44 19.13 3.15
C ALA A 61 8.18 18.93 3.98
N GLN A 62 8.36 18.39 5.20
CA GLN A 62 7.30 18.07 6.16
C GLN A 62 6.29 19.22 6.26
N GLU A 63 6.75 20.47 6.28
CA GLU A 63 5.92 21.67 6.40
C GLU A 63 4.78 21.80 5.36
N LYS A 64 4.92 21.26 4.14
CA LYS A 64 3.86 21.33 3.12
C LYS A 64 2.91 20.12 3.10
N ILE A 65 3.29 19.00 3.71
CA ILE A 65 2.41 17.84 3.89
C ILE A 65 1.66 17.94 5.22
N PHE A 66 2.27 18.45 6.28
CA PHE A 66 1.55 18.70 7.53
C PHE A 66 0.46 19.77 7.41
N ASN A 67 0.51 20.63 6.39
CA ASN A 67 -0.62 21.52 6.07
C ASN A 67 -1.81 20.80 5.41
N ILE A 68 -1.64 19.58 4.91
CA ILE A 68 -2.73 18.70 4.46
C ILE A 68 -3.52 18.19 5.67
N ASN A 69 -2.82 17.89 6.78
CA ASN A 69 -3.43 17.43 8.04
C ASN A 69 -3.97 18.57 8.92
N LYS A 70 -3.69 19.84 8.58
CA LYS A 70 -4.06 21.01 9.39
C LYS A 70 -5.40 21.64 9.04
N GLN A 71 -6.08 21.15 8.00
CA GLN A 71 -7.51 21.41 7.89
C GLN A 71 -8.15 20.67 9.05
N GLU A 72 -8.59 21.39 10.09
CA GLU A 72 -9.45 20.85 11.15
C GLU A 72 -10.69 20.24 10.50
N HIS A 73 -10.60 18.95 10.16
CA HIS A 73 -11.70 18.22 9.60
C HIS A 73 -12.65 17.91 10.75
N TYR A 74 -13.61 18.81 10.95
CA TYR A 74 -14.75 18.65 11.87
C TYR A 74 -15.40 17.25 11.75
N SER A 75 -15.28 16.65 10.56
CA SER A 75 -15.73 15.32 10.17
C SER A 75 -15.03 14.16 10.87
N LEU A 76 -13.74 14.24 11.23
CA LEU A 76 -13.05 13.10 11.86
C LEU A 76 -13.61 12.82 13.26
N SER A 77 -13.93 13.86 14.00
CA SER A 77 -14.56 13.74 15.32
C SER A 77 -15.99 13.17 15.25
N GLN A 78 -16.70 13.43 14.15
CA GLN A 78 -18.04 12.90 13.88
C GLN A 78 -17.97 11.45 13.38
N LEU A 79 -17.05 11.14 12.47
CA LEU A 79 -16.77 9.78 12.01
C LEU A 79 -16.28 8.89 13.15
N LYS A 80 -15.38 9.39 14.01
CA LYS A 80 -15.00 8.73 15.26
C LYS A 80 -16.24 8.47 16.11
N ARG A 81 -17.12 9.45 16.31
CA ARG A 81 -18.37 9.24 17.08
C ARG A 81 -19.28 8.19 16.44
N MET A 82 -19.44 8.19 15.12
CA MET A 82 -20.25 7.22 14.38
C MET A 82 -19.64 5.80 14.45
N ALA A 83 -18.32 5.69 14.29
CA ALA A 83 -17.59 4.43 14.39
C ALA A 83 -17.56 3.91 15.84
N ILE A 84 -17.34 4.78 16.84
CA ILE A 84 -17.41 4.45 18.28
C ILE A 84 -18.83 4.02 18.67
N ALA A 85 -19.86 4.65 18.14
CA ALA A 85 -21.24 4.19 18.34
C ALA A 85 -21.43 2.76 17.80
N ALA A 86 -20.75 2.41 16.71
CA ALA A 86 -20.70 1.05 16.17
C ALA A 86 -19.70 0.11 16.88
N GLN A 87 -18.90 0.55 17.86
CA GLN A 87 -17.90 -0.31 18.53
C GLN A 87 -18.50 -1.31 19.52
N LYS A 88 -19.66 -0.99 20.11
CA LYS A 88 -20.25 -1.82 21.17
C LYS A 88 -20.48 -3.23 20.64
N ARG A 89 -19.75 -4.19 21.23
CA ARG A 89 -19.93 -5.61 20.91
C ARG A 89 -21.37 -6.00 21.26
N PRO A 90 -22.17 -6.49 20.31
CA PRO A 90 -23.53 -6.93 20.63
C PRO A 90 -23.48 -8.13 21.56
N GLN A 91 -24.49 -8.26 22.43
CA GLN A 91 -24.58 -9.39 23.37
C GLN A 91 -24.57 -10.73 22.63
N ASN A 92 -25.14 -10.79 21.43
CA ASN A 92 -25.17 -11.94 20.53
C ASN A 92 -24.05 -11.92 19.47
N ALA A 93 -22.85 -11.44 19.81
CA ALA A 93 -21.74 -11.44 18.87
C ALA A 93 -21.46 -12.85 18.33
N SER A 94 -21.15 -12.92 17.03
CA SER A 94 -20.81 -14.15 16.31
C SER A 94 -19.77 -14.97 17.08
N ARG A 95 -19.89 -16.30 17.06
CA ARG A 95 -18.86 -17.20 17.59
C ARG A 95 -17.50 -17.06 16.89
N TYR A 96 -17.49 -16.45 15.70
CA TYR A 96 -16.30 -16.18 14.92
C TYR A 96 -15.70 -14.79 15.22
N ASP A 97 -16.36 -13.95 16.03
CA ASP A 97 -15.85 -12.64 16.45
C ASP A 97 -14.62 -12.83 17.37
N GLU A 98 -13.46 -12.43 16.87
CA GLU A 98 -12.17 -12.57 17.53
C GLU A 98 -11.66 -11.26 18.12
N THR A 99 -12.53 -10.24 18.34
CA THR A 99 -12.07 -8.95 18.89
C THR A 99 -11.49 -9.06 20.30
N ARG A 100 -11.85 -10.10 21.07
CA ARG A 100 -11.22 -10.38 22.37
C ARG A 100 -9.79 -10.89 22.22
N TYR A 101 -9.54 -11.71 21.20
CA TYR A 101 -8.20 -12.18 20.89
C TYR A 101 -7.33 -11.02 20.38
N ALA A 102 -7.93 -10.12 19.59
CA ALA A 102 -7.30 -8.95 18.99
C ALA A 102 -7.35 -7.68 19.87
N ASP A 103 -7.65 -7.78 21.17
CA ASP A 103 -7.93 -6.61 22.02
C ASP A 103 -6.74 -5.62 22.09
N HIS A 104 -5.51 -6.15 22.13
CA HIS A 104 -4.31 -5.32 22.14
C HIS A 104 -4.16 -4.51 20.85
N ILE A 105 -4.18 -5.18 19.69
CA ILE A 105 -4.02 -4.51 18.38
C ILE A 105 -5.17 -3.55 18.07
N ILE A 106 -6.41 -3.89 18.47
CA ILE A 106 -7.57 -3.01 18.31
C ILE A 106 -7.36 -1.72 19.12
N ARG A 107 -6.89 -1.85 20.38
CA ARG A 107 -6.58 -0.69 21.22
C ARG A 107 -5.44 0.13 20.62
N PHE A 108 -4.36 -0.50 20.18
CA PHE A 108 -3.26 0.17 19.50
C PHE A 108 -3.78 1.06 18.35
N PHE A 109 -4.56 0.50 17.42
CA PHE A 109 -5.10 1.26 16.30
C PHE A 109 -6.13 2.34 16.69
N ASN A 110 -6.88 2.14 17.77
CA ASN A 110 -7.79 3.16 18.28
C ASN A 110 -7.03 4.36 18.90
N GLU A 111 -5.92 4.10 19.60
CA GLU A 111 -5.10 5.13 20.25
C GLU A 111 -4.22 5.89 19.26
N THR A 112 -3.85 5.30 18.12
CA THR A 112 -3.18 6.01 17.00
C THR A 112 -4.13 6.93 16.22
N GLU A 113 -5.25 7.30 16.83
CA GLU A 113 -6.21 8.34 16.47
C GLU A 113 -6.92 8.29 15.11
N GLU A 114 -6.66 7.37 14.18
CA GLU A 114 -7.25 7.46 12.83
C GLU A 114 -7.98 6.21 12.33
N ALA A 115 -8.11 5.17 13.16
CA ALA A 115 -8.71 3.92 12.71
C ALA A 115 -9.61 3.25 13.75
N PRO A 116 -10.80 3.82 14.05
CA PRO A 116 -11.71 3.20 15.01
C PRO A 116 -12.18 1.83 14.53
N LEU A 117 -12.34 0.88 15.47
CA LEU A 117 -13.03 -0.37 15.17
C LEU A 117 -14.47 -0.11 14.69
N THR A 118 -14.83 -0.67 13.55
CA THR A 118 -16.20 -0.60 13.01
C THR A 118 -16.89 -1.96 13.08
N ARG A 119 -18.20 -1.94 13.30
CA ARG A 119 -19.10 -3.10 13.16
C ARG A 119 -20.18 -2.75 12.13
N HIS A 120 -21.21 -3.58 11.97
CA HIS A 120 -22.22 -3.41 10.90
C HIS A 120 -21.62 -3.50 9.50
N ASN A 121 -20.65 -4.40 9.35
CA ASN A 121 -20.00 -4.68 8.07
C ASN A 121 -20.37 -6.07 7.55
N GLU A 122 -20.38 -6.16 6.22
CA GLU A 122 -20.37 -7.40 5.46
C GLU A 122 -19.17 -7.36 4.50
N ILE A 123 -18.57 -8.52 4.24
CA ILE A 123 -17.42 -8.62 3.33
C ILE A 123 -17.61 -9.75 2.34
N LYS A 124 -17.21 -9.50 1.10
CA LYS A 124 -17.00 -10.53 0.07
C LYS A 124 -15.55 -10.42 -0.43
N LEU A 125 -14.84 -11.54 -0.39
CA LEU A 125 -13.47 -11.66 -0.85
C LEU A 125 -13.44 -12.11 -2.31
N TYR A 126 -12.49 -11.58 -3.08
CA TYR A 126 -12.23 -11.92 -4.45
C TYR A 126 -10.79 -12.37 -4.61
N PHE A 127 -10.62 -13.51 -5.26
CA PHE A 127 -9.32 -14.11 -5.56
C PHE A 127 -8.99 -14.10 -7.05
N ASP A 128 -9.96 -13.66 -7.87
CA ASP A 128 -9.86 -13.54 -9.32
C ASP A 128 -10.30 -12.14 -9.78
N GLY A 129 -9.55 -11.58 -10.74
CA GLY A 129 -9.80 -10.23 -11.23
C GLY A 129 -11.06 -10.12 -12.07
N GLN A 130 -11.45 -11.15 -12.84
CA GLN A 130 -12.66 -11.08 -13.66
C GLN A 130 -13.90 -10.98 -12.78
N GLU A 131 -13.98 -11.80 -11.73
CA GLU A 131 -15.07 -11.74 -10.75
C GLU A 131 -15.09 -10.40 -10.01
N LYS A 132 -13.91 -9.92 -9.57
CA LYS A 132 -13.78 -8.63 -8.90
C LYS A 132 -14.30 -7.48 -9.76
N PHE A 133 -13.84 -7.35 -11.00
CA PHE A 133 -14.22 -6.24 -11.87
C PHE A 133 -15.68 -6.35 -12.34
N LYS A 134 -16.19 -7.57 -12.55
CA LYS A 134 -17.60 -7.79 -12.86
C LYS A 134 -18.51 -7.22 -11.77
N ASP A 135 -18.27 -7.59 -10.51
CA ASP A 135 -19.12 -7.16 -9.39
C ASP A 135 -18.89 -5.68 -9.05
N MET A 136 -17.66 -5.17 -9.16
CA MET A 136 -17.38 -3.73 -9.02
C MET A 136 -18.09 -2.89 -10.06
N PHE A 137 -18.10 -3.31 -11.32
CA PHE A 137 -18.85 -2.61 -12.36
C PHE A 137 -20.35 -2.67 -12.12
N GLU A 138 -20.85 -3.75 -11.55
CA GLU A 138 -22.27 -3.84 -11.19
C GLU A 138 -22.65 -2.86 -10.07
N ASP A 139 -21.85 -2.75 -9.01
CA ASP A 139 -22.06 -1.73 -7.98
C ASP A 139 -22.08 -0.32 -8.58
N ILE A 140 -21.15 -0.02 -9.49
CA ILE A 140 -21.08 1.29 -10.15
C ILE A 140 -22.29 1.51 -11.07
N ARG A 141 -22.78 0.49 -11.78
CA ARG A 141 -24.02 0.58 -12.58
C ARG A 141 -25.23 0.91 -11.69
N GLN A 142 -25.26 0.40 -10.47
CA GLN A 142 -26.34 0.62 -9.53
C GLN A 142 -26.23 1.93 -8.75
N ALA A 143 -25.06 2.57 -8.76
CA ALA A 143 -24.78 3.83 -8.07
C ALA A 143 -25.83 4.90 -8.37
N LYS A 144 -26.14 5.71 -7.36
CA LYS A 144 -27.20 6.73 -7.39
C LYS A 144 -26.70 8.15 -7.19
N GLU A 145 -25.64 8.35 -6.44
CA GLU A 145 -25.20 9.68 -6.01
C GLU A 145 -23.72 9.91 -6.32
N THR A 146 -22.83 8.99 -5.92
CA THR A 146 -21.39 9.23 -5.94
C THR A 146 -20.57 7.98 -6.27
N VAL A 147 -19.47 8.18 -7.01
CA VAL A 147 -18.45 7.16 -7.25
C VAL A 147 -17.07 7.78 -7.12
N HIS A 148 -16.30 7.34 -6.13
CA HIS A 148 -14.94 7.80 -5.88
C HIS A 148 -13.95 6.66 -6.12
N VAL A 149 -12.93 6.94 -6.92
CA VAL A 149 -11.98 5.94 -7.42
C VAL A 149 -10.56 6.43 -7.13
N GLU A 150 -9.77 5.61 -6.47
CA GLU A 150 -8.37 5.86 -6.15
C GLU A 150 -7.53 4.63 -6.51
N TYR A 151 -6.55 4.80 -7.40
CA TYR A 151 -5.66 3.71 -7.80
C TYR A 151 -4.23 4.18 -7.99
N TYR A 152 -3.27 3.37 -7.52
CA TYR A 152 -1.87 3.47 -7.95
C TYR A 152 -1.75 3.37 -9.47
N ALA A 153 -2.21 2.26 -10.05
CA ALA A 153 -2.15 2.04 -11.48
C ALA A 153 -3.55 1.95 -12.06
N PHE A 154 -3.93 3.01 -12.77
CA PHE A 154 -5.04 3.04 -13.71
C PHE A 154 -4.47 2.99 -15.12
N ILE A 155 -4.35 1.81 -15.72
CA ILE A 155 -3.62 1.63 -16.99
C ILE A 155 -4.58 1.71 -18.17
N LYS A 156 -4.20 2.47 -19.21
CA LYS A 156 -4.91 2.45 -20.49
C LYS A 156 -4.83 1.05 -21.10
N SER A 157 -5.94 0.33 -21.08
CA SER A 157 -6.07 -1.10 -21.39
C SER A 157 -7.55 -1.42 -21.63
N LYS A 158 -7.89 -2.64 -22.07
CA LYS A 158 -9.30 -2.99 -22.34
C LYS A 158 -10.16 -2.84 -21.08
N ILE A 159 -9.71 -3.34 -19.94
CA ILE A 159 -10.44 -3.19 -18.67
C ILE A 159 -10.45 -1.73 -18.18
N GLY A 160 -9.36 -0.99 -18.39
CA GLY A 160 -9.27 0.44 -18.07
C GLY A 160 -10.25 1.28 -18.88
N ASP A 161 -10.37 0.99 -20.18
CA ASP A 161 -11.30 1.67 -21.09
C ASP A 161 -12.75 1.37 -20.72
N GLN A 162 -13.08 0.11 -20.41
CA GLN A 162 -14.41 -0.27 -19.91
C GLN A 162 -14.75 0.43 -18.60
N PHE A 163 -13.79 0.53 -17.68
CA PHE A 163 -13.99 1.21 -16.40
C PHE A 163 -14.21 2.71 -16.63
N LEU A 164 -13.36 3.38 -17.41
CA LEU A 164 -13.50 4.80 -17.70
C LEU A 164 -14.78 5.13 -18.46
N GLU A 165 -15.22 4.27 -19.38
CA GLU A 165 -16.48 4.41 -20.11
C GLU A 165 -17.67 4.35 -19.16
N LEU A 166 -17.71 3.37 -18.25
CA LEU A 166 -18.77 3.25 -17.24
C LEU A 166 -18.81 4.47 -16.31
N LEU A 167 -17.65 4.93 -15.83
CA LEU A 167 -17.55 6.15 -15.01
C LEU A 167 -18.01 7.39 -15.77
N THR A 168 -17.69 7.48 -17.07
CA THR A 168 -18.15 8.55 -17.96
C THR A 168 -19.66 8.52 -18.12
N GLN A 169 -20.25 7.33 -18.27
CA GLN A 169 -21.70 7.18 -18.33
C GLN A 169 -22.35 7.70 -17.04
N LYS A 170 -21.82 7.32 -15.87
CA LYS A 170 -22.32 7.78 -14.57
C LYS A 170 -22.23 9.29 -14.39
N ALA A 171 -21.14 9.90 -14.84
CA ALA A 171 -21.01 11.35 -14.84
C ALA A 171 -22.08 12.03 -15.73
N LYS A 172 -22.36 11.48 -16.92
CA LYS A 172 -23.45 11.98 -17.80
C LYS A 172 -24.84 11.82 -17.19
N GLU A 173 -25.04 10.82 -16.35
CA GLU A 173 -26.29 10.61 -15.59
C GLU A 173 -26.42 11.63 -14.44
N GLY A 174 -25.41 12.48 -14.19
CA GLY A 174 -25.41 13.54 -13.18
C GLY A 174 -24.82 13.14 -11.83
N LEU A 175 -24.22 11.95 -11.72
CA LEU A 175 -23.54 11.52 -10.50
C LEU A 175 -22.21 12.25 -10.33
N GLU A 176 -21.80 12.43 -9.08
CA GLU A 176 -20.47 12.93 -8.78
C GLU A 176 -19.45 11.79 -8.90
N VAL A 177 -18.64 11.85 -9.95
CA VAL A 177 -17.65 10.81 -10.24
C VAL A 177 -16.25 11.40 -10.19
N ARG A 178 -15.40 10.86 -9.30
CA ARG A 178 -14.05 11.36 -9.07
C ARG A 178 -13.00 10.27 -9.22
N ILE A 179 -11.92 10.57 -9.93
CA ILE A 179 -10.78 9.67 -10.14
C ILE A 179 -9.50 10.33 -9.61
N LEU A 180 -8.87 9.68 -8.64
CA LEU A 180 -7.52 9.98 -8.17
C LEU A 180 -6.58 8.87 -8.63
N TYR A 181 -5.47 9.22 -9.27
CA TYR A 181 -4.52 8.22 -9.77
C TYR A 181 -3.07 8.63 -9.57
N ASP A 182 -2.16 7.66 -9.54
CA ASP A 182 -0.72 7.92 -9.63
C ASP A 182 -0.24 7.86 -11.09
N PRO A 183 0.21 8.99 -11.68
CA PRO A 183 0.84 9.01 -12.99
C PRO A 183 2.00 8.03 -13.18
N TRP A 184 2.73 7.66 -12.12
CA TRP A 184 3.87 6.75 -12.22
C TRP A 184 3.44 5.30 -12.51
N GLY A 185 2.38 4.83 -11.85
CA GLY A 185 1.82 3.49 -12.08
C GLY A 185 0.88 3.41 -13.28
N SER A 186 0.34 4.56 -13.72
CA SER A 186 -0.76 4.64 -14.69
C SER A 186 -0.27 4.84 -16.13
N GLY A 187 0.38 3.80 -16.67
CA GLY A 187 0.89 3.81 -18.05
C GLY A 187 -0.21 4.13 -19.08
N GLY A 188 0.06 5.08 -19.98
CA GLY A 188 -0.82 5.41 -21.11
C GLY A 188 -2.00 6.34 -20.80
N THR A 189 -2.24 6.73 -19.55
CA THR A 189 -3.34 7.64 -19.15
C THR A 189 -2.90 9.09 -19.13
N THR A 190 -2.76 9.67 -20.32
CA THR A 190 -2.45 11.12 -20.49
C THR A 190 -3.69 11.98 -20.20
N PRO A 191 -3.56 13.32 -20.01
CA PRO A 191 -4.73 14.20 -19.88
C PRO A 191 -5.77 14.03 -21.01
N LYS A 192 -5.32 13.68 -22.23
CA LYS A 192 -6.22 13.38 -23.35
C LYS A 192 -7.09 12.15 -23.10
N TYR A 193 -6.60 11.16 -22.36
CA TYR A 193 -7.33 9.93 -22.03
C TYR A 193 -8.62 10.23 -21.26
N PHE A 194 -8.56 11.16 -20.31
CA PHE A 194 -9.69 11.54 -19.46
C PHE A 194 -10.59 12.64 -20.06
N LYS A 195 -10.31 13.13 -21.27
CA LYS A 195 -11.00 14.30 -21.85
C LYS A 195 -12.51 14.10 -21.94
N THR A 196 -12.96 12.93 -22.41
CA THR A 196 -14.40 12.62 -22.54
C THR A 196 -15.07 12.48 -21.18
N PHE A 197 -14.37 11.91 -20.21
CA PHE A 197 -14.84 11.79 -18.83
C PHE A 197 -15.02 13.17 -18.18
N GLN A 198 -14.03 14.07 -18.34
CA GLN A 198 -14.12 15.44 -17.85
C GLN A 198 -15.23 16.25 -18.52
N ALA A 199 -15.39 16.09 -19.84
CA ALA A 199 -16.48 16.73 -20.58
C ALA A 199 -17.88 16.24 -20.16
N ALA A 200 -17.97 15.04 -19.57
CA ALA A 200 -19.19 14.49 -18.99
C ALA A 200 -19.49 14.99 -17.57
N GLY A 201 -18.63 15.84 -16.99
CA GLY A 201 -18.76 16.32 -15.61
C GLY A 201 -17.93 15.53 -14.59
N GLY A 202 -17.19 14.50 -15.03
CA GLY A 202 -16.30 13.75 -14.16
C GLY A 202 -15.06 14.55 -13.73
N GLU A 203 -14.60 14.36 -12.50
CA GLU A 203 -13.42 15.04 -11.99
C GLU A 203 -12.23 14.06 -11.89
N VAL A 204 -11.06 14.46 -12.37
CA VAL A 204 -9.85 13.63 -12.30
C VAL A 204 -8.66 14.43 -11.83
N LEU A 205 -7.89 13.87 -10.89
CA LEU A 205 -6.68 14.47 -10.36
C LEU A 205 -5.52 13.47 -10.36
N PRO A 206 -4.31 13.89 -10.76
CA PRO A 206 -3.11 13.16 -10.40
C PRO A 206 -2.79 13.40 -8.92
N PHE A 207 -2.31 12.37 -8.24
CA PHE A 207 -1.93 12.41 -6.83
C PHE A 207 -0.84 13.46 -6.54
N ILE A 208 -0.92 14.10 -5.37
CA ILE A 208 -0.14 15.30 -4.99
C ILE A 208 1.36 15.18 -5.22
N THR A 209 1.96 14.04 -4.89
CA THR A 209 3.42 13.81 -4.99
C THR A 209 3.89 13.61 -6.42
N SER A 210 2.98 13.21 -7.31
CA SER A 210 3.21 12.97 -8.73
C SER A 210 2.86 14.20 -9.62
N LYS A 211 2.29 15.27 -9.04
CA LYS A 211 2.08 16.55 -9.74
C LYS A 211 3.41 17.26 -10.03
N ASN A 212 3.75 17.42 -11.31
CA ASN A 212 4.94 18.15 -11.80
C ASN A 212 6.28 17.60 -11.28
N VAL A 213 6.61 16.38 -11.73
CA VAL A 213 7.79 15.58 -11.37
C VAL A 213 9.11 16.36 -11.42
N ILE A 214 9.31 17.19 -12.44
CA ILE A 214 10.56 17.96 -12.64
C ILE A 214 10.68 19.11 -11.64
N ALA A 215 9.58 19.78 -11.31
CA ALA A 215 9.59 20.98 -10.45
C ALA A 215 9.59 20.66 -8.95
N LYS A 216 9.05 19.50 -8.55
CA LYS A 216 8.82 19.19 -7.14
C LYS A 216 9.79 18.19 -6.50
N THR A 217 10.66 17.54 -7.28
CA THR A 217 11.72 16.63 -6.79
C THR A 217 11.26 15.62 -5.72
N ARG A 218 10.06 15.04 -5.92
CA ARG A 218 9.36 14.14 -4.97
C ARG A 218 9.10 12.75 -5.57
N LEU A 219 9.98 12.31 -6.46
CA LEU A 219 9.87 11.07 -7.26
C LEU A 219 9.67 9.79 -6.43
N ASN A 220 10.00 9.79 -5.14
CA ASN A 220 10.06 8.57 -4.36
C ASN A 220 8.73 8.19 -3.66
N TYR A 221 7.73 9.06 -3.66
CA TYR A 221 6.51 8.88 -2.87
C TYR A 221 5.31 8.67 -3.78
N HIS A 222 4.69 7.50 -3.67
CA HIS A 222 3.63 7.09 -4.59
C HIS A 222 2.36 6.71 -3.84
N LEU A 223 1.24 7.06 -4.45
CA LEU A 223 -0.05 6.54 -4.07
C LEU A 223 -0.04 5.03 -4.35
N HIS A 224 -0.10 4.17 -3.33
CA HIS A 224 -0.15 2.73 -3.53
C HIS A 224 -1.50 2.10 -3.15
N ARG A 225 -2.51 2.91 -2.81
CA ARG A 225 -3.86 2.45 -2.47
C ARG A 225 -4.65 2.06 -3.73
N LYS A 226 -5.66 1.21 -3.52
CA LYS A 226 -6.66 0.80 -4.53
C LYS A 226 -8.02 0.81 -3.84
N ILE A 227 -8.67 1.98 -3.84
CA ILE A 227 -9.92 2.22 -3.13
C ILE A 227 -10.99 2.61 -4.15
N VAL A 228 -12.18 2.01 -4.06
CA VAL A 228 -13.37 2.49 -4.76
C VAL A 228 -14.51 2.60 -3.75
N VAL A 229 -15.15 3.75 -3.68
CA VAL A 229 -16.34 3.96 -2.84
C VAL A 229 -17.52 4.32 -3.72
N VAL A 230 -18.62 3.60 -3.55
CA VAL A 230 -19.89 3.81 -4.25
C VAL A 230 -20.95 4.22 -3.25
N ASP A 231 -21.55 5.39 -3.46
CA ASP A 231 -22.63 5.98 -2.65
C ASP A 231 -22.34 6.03 -1.13
N GLY A 232 -21.06 6.05 -0.73
CA GLY A 232 -20.65 6.01 0.67
C GLY A 232 -21.00 4.72 1.43
N THR A 233 -21.57 3.71 0.75
CA THR A 233 -22.07 2.47 1.39
C THR A 233 -21.32 1.21 1.00
N THR A 234 -20.78 1.17 -0.21
CA THR A 234 -20.00 0.05 -0.72
C THR A 234 -18.58 0.49 -1.00
N GLY A 235 -17.62 -0.19 -0.40
CA GLY A 235 -16.19 0.10 -0.51
C GLY A 235 -15.42 -1.09 -1.06
N TRP A 236 -14.39 -0.83 -1.85
CA TRP A 236 -13.48 -1.82 -2.39
C TRP A 236 -12.06 -1.50 -1.97
N ILE A 237 -11.32 -2.50 -1.51
CA ILE A 237 -9.91 -2.38 -1.09
C ILE A 237 -9.14 -3.68 -1.35
N GLY A 238 -7.89 -3.59 -1.81
CA GLY A 238 -7.03 -4.77 -2.01
C GLY A 238 -5.85 -4.52 -2.92
N GLY A 239 -5.32 -5.59 -3.54
CA GLY A 239 -4.08 -5.53 -4.33
C GLY A 239 -4.26 -5.25 -5.82
N PHE A 240 -5.39 -5.67 -6.41
CA PHE A 240 -5.65 -5.55 -7.86
C PHE A 240 -5.60 -4.09 -8.34
N ASN A 241 -4.75 -3.80 -9.33
CA ASN A 241 -4.79 -2.54 -10.09
C ASN A 241 -5.75 -2.65 -11.28
N VAL A 242 -5.95 -1.54 -12.01
CA VAL A 242 -6.71 -1.52 -13.26
C VAL A 242 -5.76 -1.74 -14.43
N GLY A 243 -5.75 -2.95 -14.98
CA GLY A 243 -4.96 -3.31 -16.16
C GLY A 243 -5.25 -4.74 -16.63
N ASP A 244 -5.14 -4.99 -17.94
CA ASP A 244 -5.56 -6.28 -18.52
C ASP A 244 -4.85 -7.50 -17.95
N GLN A 245 -3.63 -7.33 -17.45
CA GLN A 245 -2.86 -8.40 -16.77
C GLN A 245 -3.53 -8.91 -15.50
N TYR A 246 -4.41 -8.12 -14.88
CA TYR A 246 -5.13 -8.49 -13.66
C TYR A 246 -6.40 -9.30 -13.92
N VAL A 247 -6.90 -9.30 -15.16
CA VAL A 247 -8.14 -10.00 -15.56
C VAL A 247 -7.90 -11.09 -16.60
N ASN A 248 -6.73 -11.10 -17.25
CA ASN A 248 -6.37 -12.06 -18.28
C ASN A 248 -5.02 -12.72 -17.95
N THR A 249 -4.82 -13.91 -18.50
CA THR A 249 -3.48 -14.51 -18.55
C THR A 249 -2.65 -13.77 -19.61
N THR A 250 -1.44 -13.36 -19.26
CA THR A 250 -0.52 -12.71 -20.21
C THR A 250 0.66 -13.62 -20.51
N GLU A 251 1.27 -13.47 -21.70
CA GLU A 251 2.46 -14.24 -22.07
C GLU A 251 3.62 -14.02 -21.08
N LYS A 252 3.81 -12.77 -20.63
CA LYS A 252 4.91 -12.40 -19.75
C LYS A 252 4.76 -12.93 -18.32
N PHE A 253 3.56 -12.87 -17.75
CA PHE A 253 3.35 -13.09 -16.31
C PHE A 253 2.44 -14.28 -15.98
N GLY A 254 1.86 -14.93 -17.00
CA GLY A 254 0.86 -15.96 -16.80
C GLY A 254 -0.36 -15.41 -16.07
N TYR A 255 -0.88 -16.19 -15.11
CA TYR A 255 -2.00 -15.79 -14.27
C TYR A 255 -1.55 -14.84 -13.15
N TRP A 256 -2.14 -13.66 -13.08
CA TRP A 256 -1.84 -12.66 -12.06
C TRP A 256 -2.73 -12.88 -10.83
N ARG A 257 -2.17 -13.54 -9.81
CA ARG A 257 -2.90 -13.94 -8.60
C ARG A 257 -2.90 -12.81 -7.57
N ASP A 258 -4.06 -12.27 -7.24
CA ASP A 258 -4.21 -11.15 -6.30
C ASP A 258 -5.52 -11.25 -5.48
N THR A 259 -5.67 -10.46 -4.43
CA THR A 259 -6.86 -10.49 -3.55
C THR A 259 -7.47 -9.11 -3.38
N HIS A 260 -8.80 -9.03 -3.39
CA HIS A 260 -9.57 -7.82 -3.11
C HIS A 260 -10.75 -8.11 -2.19
N SER A 261 -11.20 -7.07 -1.49
CA SER A 261 -12.37 -7.10 -0.62
C SER A 261 -13.40 -6.11 -1.11
N ARG A 262 -14.66 -6.55 -1.23
CA ARG A 262 -15.84 -5.68 -1.27
C ARG A 262 -16.44 -5.64 0.12
N ILE A 263 -16.56 -4.45 0.68
CA ILE A 263 -17.13 -4.20 2.00
C ILE A 263 -18.42 -3.41 1.83
N PHE A 264 -19.47 -3.82 2.53
CA PHE A 264 -20.69 -3.04 2.68
C PHE A 264 -20.87 -2.75 4.16
N GLY A 265 -20.97 -1.48 4.56
CA GLY A 265 -21.15 -1.09 5.96
C GLY A 265 -20.24 0.02 6.47
N ALA A 266 -20.16 0.17 7.79
CA ALA A 266 -19.53 1.30 8.46
C ALA A 266 -18.03 1.48 8.17
N ALA A 267 -17.29 0.42 7.87
CA ALA A 267 -15.89 0.50 7.47
C ALA A 267 -15.69 1.30 6.17
N VAL A 268 -16.71 1.40 5.31
CA VAL A 268 -16.67 2.19 4.07
C VAL A 268 -16.57 3.68 4.37
N LEU A 269 -17.07 4.14 5.52
CA LEU A 269 -16.91 5.53 5.94
C LEU A 269 -15.43 5.91 6.10
N LEU A 270 -14.60 4.97 6.58
CA LEU A 270 -13.15 5.18 6.72
C LEU A 270 -12.44 5.19 5.37
N LEU A 271 -12.87 4.34 4.42
CA LEU A 271 -12.35 4.37 3.05
C LEU A 271 -12.70 5.68 2.34
N GLN A 272 -13.93 6.17 2.53
CA GLN A 272 -14.38 7.45 1.99
C GLN A 272 -13.60 8.62 2.59
N GLU A 273 -13.38 8.60 3.90
CA GLU A 273 -12.57 9.61 4.60
C GLU A 273 -11.14 9.65 4.06
N ARG A 274 -10.52 8.47 3.87
CA ARG A 274 -9.18 8.37 3.28
C ARG A 274 -9.14 8.96 1.87
N PHE A 275 -10.12 8.63 1.03
CA PHE A 275 -10.25 9.22 -0.31
C PHE A 275 -10.34 10.75 -0.24
N PHE A 276 -11.13 11.29 0.69
CA PHE A 276 -11.29 12.74 0.86
C PHE A 276 -9.97 13.41 1.22
N ARG A 277 -9.18 12.81 2.13
CA ARG A 277 -7.85 13.29 2.47
C ARG A 277 -6.93 13.34 1.26
N ASP A 278 -6.85 12.25 0.51
CA ASP A 278 -5.97 12.16 -0.65
C ASP A 278 -6.41 13.07 -1.79
N TRP A 279 -7.72 13.22 -1.99
CA TRP A 279 -8.30 14.15 -2.95
C TRP A 279 -8.01 15.60 -2.57
N ASN A 280 -8.32 16.00 -1.34
CA ASN A 280 -8.14 17.37 -0.85
C ASN A 280 -6.66 17.76 -0.82
N ALA A 281 -5.78 16.84 -0.42
CA ALA A 281 -4.33 16.97 -0.55
C ALA A 281 -3.89 17.26 -1.99
N SER A 282 -4.58 16.63 -2.94
CA SER A 282 -4.26 16.70 -4.37
C SER A 282 -4.93 17.87 -5.08
N LEU A 283 -5.76 18.69 -4.42
CA LEU A 283 -6.34 19.88 -5.02
C LEU A 283 -5.29 20.97 -5.27
N ASP A 284 -5.56 21.84 -6.25
CA ASP A 284 -4.77 23.07 -6.40
C ASP A 284 -5.25 24.09 -5.36
N ASN A 285 -4.35 24.98 -4.87
CA ASN A 285 -4.62 25.93 -3.77
C ASN A 285 -5.82 26.89 -3.96
N LYS A 286 -6.49 26.86 -5.12
CA LYS A 286 -7.64 27.70 -5.47
C LYS A 286 -8.97 26.94 -5.50
N ALA A 287 -8.93 25.61 -5.37
CA ALA A 287 -10.13 24.77 -5.38
C ALA A 287 -10.65 24.55 -3.96
N GLU A 288 -11.97 24.52 -3.81
CA GLU A 288 -12.63 24.24 -2.54
C GLU A 288 -12.45 22.76 -2.16
N PRO A 289 -12.06 22.44 -0.91
CA PRO A 289 -11.92 21.07 -0.46
C PRO A 289 -13.29 20.38 -0.36
N LEU A 290 -13.30 19.06 -0.53
CA LEU A 290 -14.45 18.23 -0.22
C LEU A 290 -14.75 18.33 1.27
N ALA A 291 -15.95 18.82 1.58
CA ALA A 291 -16.48 18.92 2.93
C ALA A 291 -17.35 17.70 3.26
N PHE A 292 -17.53 17.45 4.55
CA PHE A 292 -18.44 16.43 5.04
C PHE A 292 -19.89 16.80 4.72
N LEU A 293 -20.56 15.91 3.99
CA LEU A 293 -21.97 15.96 3.70
C LEU A 293 -22.57 14.58 3.96
N GLU A 294 -23.80 14.55 4.47
CA GLU A 294 -24.49 13.30 4.86
C GLU A 294 -24.56 12.28 3.72
N LYS A 295 -24.76 12.76 2.47
CA LYS A 295 -24.74 11.94 1.26
C LYS A 295 -23.47 11.08 1.08
N TYR A 296 -22.33 11.55 1.58
CA TYR A 296 -21.07 10.83 1.50
C TYR A 296 -20.87 9.82 2.64
N PHE A 297 -21.61 9.98 3.74
CA PHE A 297 -21.46 9.20 4.96
C PHE A 297 -22.83 8.71 5.49
N PRO A 298 -23.60 7.95 4.68
CA PRO A 298 -24.98 7.57 5.01
C PRO A 298 -25.04 6.41 6.01
N SER A 299 -24.74 6.69 7.28
CA SER A 299 -24.63 5.66 8.33
C SER A 299 -25.94 4.94 8.68
N ASP A 300 -27.07 5.54 8.33
CA ASP A 300 -28.41 5.02 8.49
C ASP A 300 -28.73 3.89 7.50
N LYS A 301 -28.00 3.81 6.38
CA LYS A 301 -28.19 2.78 5.34
C LYS A 301 -27.54 1.43 5.67
N PHE A 302 -26.83 1.31 6.81
CA PHE A 302 -26.09 0.10 7.14
C PHE A 302 -26.94 -0.95 7.86
N ASN A 303 -26.70 -2.22 7.52
CA ASN A 303 -27.34 -3.36 8.15
C ASN A 303 -26.85 -3.52 9.59
N THR A 304 -27.70 -3.17 10.57
CA THR A 304 -27.37 -3.28 12.00
C THR A 304 -27.26 -4.73 12.49
N ASP A 305 -27.82 -5.69 11.76
CA ASP A 305 -27.73 -7.12 12.09
C ASP A 305 -26.39 -7.72 11.64
N ALA A 306 -25.72 -7.08 10.68
CA ALA A 306 -24.35 -7.43 10.32
C ALA A 306 -23.41 -7.07 11.48
N ASN A 307 -22.44 -7.93 11.80
CA ASN A 307 -21.55 -7.67 12.92
C ASN A 307 -20.13 -8.17 12.65
N LEU A 308 -19.61 -7.90 11.44
CA LEU A 308 -18.22 -8.17 11.13
C LEU A 308 -17.32 -7.02 11.62
N PRO A 309 -16.42 -7.27 12.60
CA PRO A 309 -15.49 -6.26 13.10
C PRO A 309 -14.35 -6.01 12.10
N ILE A 310 -14.22 -4.76 11.65
CA ILE A 310 -13.19 -4.32 10.68
C ILE A 310 -12.55 -3.01 11.15
N GLN A 311 -11.22 -2.89 11.01
CA GLN A 311 -10.50 -1.62 11.03
C GLN A 311 -9.86 -1.36 9.67
N ILE A 312 -10.02 -0.15 9.15
CA ILE A 312 -9.29 0.32 7.98
C ILE A 312 -8.12 1.14 8.50
N ILE A 313 -6.90 0.68 8.22
CA ILE A 313 -5.68 1.37 8.60
C ILE A 313 -5.05 1.90 7.32
N SER A 314 -4.76 3.20 7.29
CA SER A 314 -3.99 3.81 6.22
C SER A 314 -2.71 4.40 6.77
N ASP A 315 -1.63 4.28 6.00
CA ASP A 315 -0.32 4.80 6.36
C ASP A 315 0.32 5.50 5.16
N GLY A 316 1.34 6.31 5.42
CA GLY A 316 2.05 7.05 4.40
C GLY A 316 3.10 8.00 4.96
N PRO A 317 3.93 8.60 4.08
CA PRO A 317 4.98 9.54 4.47
C PRO A 317 4.43 10.88 5.05
N ASP A 318 3.11 11.02 5.10
CA ASP A 318 2.35 12.07 5.78
C ASP A 318 2.15 11.84 7.28
N SER A 319 2.41 10.63 7.78
CA SER A 319 2.47 10.29 9.20
C SER A 319 3.90 10.37 9.73
N ARG A 320 4.06 10.63 11.04
CA ARG A 320 5.35 10.46 11.73
C ARG A 320 5.60 9.01 12.14
N ASP A 321 4.53 8.25 12.35
CA ASP A 321 4.53 6.91 12.89
C ASP A 321 4.18 5.91 11.78
N GLU A 322 4.87 4.77 11.75
CA GLU A 322 4.69 3.70 10.76
C GLU A 322 3.62 2.70 11.24
N ILE A 323 2.40 3.21 11.45
CA ILE A 323 1.28 2.53 12.14
C ILE A 323 0.96 1.17 11.50
N LEU A 324 0.95 1.08 10.17
CA LEU A 324 0.69 -0.20 9.49
C LEU A 324 1.79 -1.21 9.82
N LYS A 325 3.07 -0.80 9.72
CA LYS A 325 4.21 -1.67 10.02
C LYS A 325 4.16 -2.16 11.46
N ASP A 326 3.95 -1.25 12.40
CA ASP A 326 3.88 -1.56 13.83
C ASP A 326 2.73 -2.51 14.15
N GLY A 327 1.57 -2.32 13.51
CA GLY A 327 0.45 -3.24 13.65
C GLY A 327 0.75 -4.65 13.12
N PHE A 328 1.47 -4.77 12.01
CA PHE A 328 1.94 -6.07 11.52
C PHE A 328 2.95 -6.71 12.48
N ILE A 329 3.90 -5.94 13.01
CA ILE A 329 4.87 -6.42 14.01
C ILE A 329 4.13 -6.96 15.25
N ASP A 330 3.16 -6.20 15.80
CA ASP A 330 2.38 -6.61 16.96
C ASP A 330 1.67 -7.94 16.73
N MET A 331 0.98 -8.09 15.60
CA MET A 331 0.27 -9.33 15.27
C MET A 331 1.21 -10.51 15.03
N ILE A 332 2.38 -10.30 14.42
CA ILE A 332 3.39 -11.35 14.20
C ILE A 332 3.94 -11.84 15.54
N VAL A 333 4.33 -10.92 16.42
CA VAL A 333 4.92 -11.25 17.72
C VAL A 333 3.86 -11.81 18.69
N SER A 334 2.61 -11.39 18.57
CA SER A 334 1.49 -11.87 19.39
C SER A 334 0.90 -13.20 18.94
N ALA A 335 1.23 -13.69 17.74
CA ALA A 335 0.71 -14.94 17.21
C ALA A 335 1.14 -16.14 18.06
N LYS A 336 0.21 -17.09 18.29
CA LYS A 336 0.43 -18.26 19.14
C LYS A 336 0.54 -19.57 18.35
N LYS A 337 0.06 -19.61 17.11
CA LYS A 337 -0.03 -20.83 16.31
C LYS A 337 0.55 -20.68 14.91
N SER A 338 0.18 -19.63 14.19
CA SER A 338 0.57 -19.48 12.79
C SER A 338 0.52 -18.04 12.29
N VAL A 339 1.46 -17.72 11.40
CA VAL A 339 1.51 -16.45 10.65
C VAL A 339 1.67 -16.80 9.18
N TRP A 340 0.65 -16.53 8.35
CA TRP A 340 0.70 -16.79 6.91
C TRP A 340 0.64 -15.47 6.14
N ILE A 341 1.57 -15.24 5.23
CA ILE A 341 1.72 -13.98 4.50
C ILE A 341 1.86 -14.25 3.01
N GLN A 342 1.14 -13.52 2.15
CA GLN A 342 1.44 -13.41 0.72
C GLN A 342 1.90 -11.99 0.43
N SER A 343 3.02 -11.84 -0.26
CA SER A 343 3.52 -10.53 -0.68
C SER A 343 4.36 -10.66 -1.96
N PRO A 344 4.21 -9.78 -2.96
CA PRO A 344 5.09 -9.81 -4.13
C PRO A 344 6.53 -9.46 -3.77
N TYR A 345 6.71 -8.60 -2.75
CA TYR A 345 8.00 -8.08 -2.34
C TYR A 345 8.23 -8.39 -0.87
N LEU A 346 9.25 -9.21 -0.59
CA LEU A 346 9.65 -9.61 0.75
C LEU A 346 11.05 -9.07 1.02
N VAL A 347 11.11 -7.82 1.43
CA VAL A 347 12.34 -7.09 1.74
C VAL A 347 12.17 -6.43 3.11
N PRO A 348 11.98 -7.22 4.19
CA PRO A 348 11.69 -6.68 5.50
C PRO A 348 12.84 -5.81 6.01
N ASP A 349 12.50 -4.75 6.75
CA ASP A 349 13.48 -4.01 7.54
C ASP A 349 13.91 -4.82 8.77
N ASP A 350 14.87 -4.29 9.54
CA ASP A 350 15.43 -5.01 10.69
C ASP A 350 14.36 -5.34 11.75
N ALA A 351 13.38 -4.45 11.95
CA ALA A 351 12.30 -4.64 12.91
C ALA A 351 11.36 -5.77 12.48
N MET A 352 10.89 -5.74 11.22
CA MET A 352 10.02 -6.77 10.66
C MET A 352 10.73 -8.12 10.56
N PHE A 353 12.00 -8.13 10.15
CA PHE A 353 12.82 -9.35 10.11
C PHE A 353 12.95 -9.96 11.51
N THR A 354 13.20 -9.13 12.52
CA THR A 354 13.27 -9.56 13.92
C THR A 354 11.93 -10.12 14.39
N ALA A 355 10.81 -9.46 14.10
CA ALA A 355 9.48 -9.94 14.45
C ALA A 355 9.19 -11.34 13.86
N LEU A 356 9.44 -11.52 12.56
CA LEU A 356 9.24 -12.81 11.88
C LEU A 356 10.10 -13.93 12.49
N THR A 357 11.36 -13.63 12.79
CA THR A 357 12.28 -14.63 13.36
C THR A 357 11.98 -14.93 14.82
N ILE A 358 11.50 -13.97 15.61
CA ILE A 358 10.99 -14.19 16.98
C ILE A 358 9.79 -15.14 16.95
N ALA A 359 8.81 -14.88 16.07
CA ALA A 359 7.63 -15.74 15.94
C ALA A 359 8.03 -17.19 15.60
N ALA A 360 8.88 -17.36 14.58
CA ALA A 360 9.35 -18.69 14.18
C ALA A 360 10.11 -19.42 15.30
N ARG A 361 11.01 -18.71 16.01
CA ARG A 361 11.75 -19.27 17.16
C ARG A 361 10.86 -19.61 18.35
N SER A 362 9.71 -18.94 18.47
CA SER A 362 8.69 -19.21 19.49
C SER A 362 7.81 -20.42 19.15
N GLY A 363 8.11 -21.15 18.06
CA GLY A 363 7.35 -22.33 17.63
C GLY A 363 6.12 -22.02 16.78
N VAL A 364 5.90 -20.76 16.41
CA VAL A 364 4.81 -20.35 15.52
C VAL A 364 5.09 -20.85 14.10
N ASN A 365 4.08 -21.45 13.45
CA ASN A 365 4.20 -21.91 12.06
C ASN A 365 4.09 -20.72 11.11
N VAL A 366 5.24 -20.12 10.79
CA VAL A 366 5.35 -18.99 9.86
C VAL A 366 5.49 -19.51 8.42
N ARG A 367 4.59 -19.06 7.53
CA ARG A 367 4.59 -19.39 6.10
C ARG A 367 4.51 -18.10 5.28
N ILE A 368 5.39 -17.92 4.32
CA ILE A 368 5.37 -16.74 3.44
C ILE A 368 5.37 -17.21 1.99
N MET A 369 4.52 -16.61 1.16
CA MET A 369 4.45 -16.88 -0.26
C MET A 369 4.92 -15.68 -1.08
N ILE A 370 5.77 -15.95 -2.06
CA ILE A 370 6.41 -14.95 -2.94
C ILE A 370 6.26 -15.33 -4.42
N PRO A 371 6.44 -14.39 -5.36
CA PRO A 371 6.41 -14.69 -6.80
C PRO A 371 7.55 -15.62 -7.23
N CYS A 372 7.33 -16.37 -8.32
CA CYS A 372 8.39 -17.12 -8.99
C CYS A 372 9.18 -16.31 -10.02
N MET A 373 8.71 -15.13 -10.42
CA MET A 373 9.27 -14.35 -11.53
C MET A 373 9.33 -12.84 -11.23
N PRO A 374 10.25 -12.11 -11.87
CA PRO A 374 10.40 -10.66 -11.68
C PRO A 374 9.40 -9.86 -12.53
N ASP A 375 8.70 -8.93 -11.92
CA ASP A 375 8.16 -7.74 -12.60
C ASP A 375 9.17 -6.59 -12.63
N HIS A 376 9.96 -6.46 -11.56
CA HIS A 376 11.11 -5.56 -11.46
C HIS A 376 12.39 -6.32 -11.05
N PRO A 377 13.52 -6.12 -11.77
CA PRO A 377 14.68 -7.02 -11.66
C PRO A 377 15.43 -6.91 -10.33
N PHE A 378 15.55 -5.73 -9.74
CA PHE A 378 16.31 -5.55 -8.49
C PHE A 378 15.53 -6.01 -7.26
N ILE A 379 14.26 -5.58 -7.11
CA ILE A 379 13.40 -5.97 -5.99
C ILE A 379 13.20 -7.47 -5.94
N TYR A 380 12.98 -8.14 -7.08
CA TYR A 380 12.83 -9.60 -7.12
C TYR A 380 14.07 -10.33 -6.59
N ARG A 381 15.28 -9.87 -6.91
CA ARG A 381 16.52 -10.47 -6.39
C ARG A 381 16.73 -10.18 -4.91
N ALA A 382 16.31 -9.01 -4.41
CA ALA A 382 16.29 -8.72 -2.99
C ALA A 382 15.27 -9.62 -2.25
N THR A 383 14.07 -9.80 -2.79
CA THR A 383 13.06 -10.76 -2.31
C THR A 383 13.65 -12.16 -2.19
N GLN A 384 14.35 -12.65 -3.22
CA GLN A 384 15.02 -13.95 -3.16
C GLN A 384 16.10 -14.02 -2.08
N TYR A 385 16.87 -12.95 -1.87
CA TYR A 385 17.86 -12.90 -0.80
C TYR A 385 17.21 -13.10 0.58
N TYR A 386 16.19 -12.31 0.90
CA TYR A 386 15.53 -12.39 2.21
C TYR A 386 14.73 -13.67 2.37
N ALA A 387 14.09 -14.17 1.31
CA ALA A 387 13.47 -15.49 1.27
C ALA A 387 14.46 -16.59 1.67
N ASN A 388 15.61 -16.67 0.98
CA ASN A 388 16.67 -17.62 1.30
C ASN A 388 17.12 -17.48 2.77
N LEU A 389 17.31 -16.25 3.26
CA LEU A 389 17.75 -16.00 4.63
C LEU A 389 16.72 -16.46 5.67
N LEU A 390 15.44 -16.13 5.48
CA LEU A 390 14.35 -16.46 6.41
C LEU A 390 14.15 -17.98 6.53
N THR A 391 14.42 -18.77 5.48
CA THR A 391 14.37 -20.24 5.58
C THR A 391 15.34 -20.79 6.64
N THR A 392 16.47 -20.12 6.88
CA THR A 392 17.45 -20.55 7.88
C THR A 392 16.96 -20.37 9.33
N TYR A 393 15.86 -19.62 9.52
CA TYR A 393 15.18 -19.41 10.81
C TYR A 393 13.93 -20.28 10.99
N GLY A 394 13.72 -21.29 10.14
CA GLY A 394 12.57 -22.21 10.22
C GLY A 394 11.28 -21.67 9.60
N ILE A 395 11.33 -20.53 8.91
CA ILE A 395 10.19 -19.95 8.19
C ILE A 395 10.02 -20.68 6.86
N LYS A 396 8.81 -21.12 6.55
CA LYS A 396 8.51 -21.83 5.29
C LYS A 396 8.22 -20.84 4.18
N ILE A 397 9.07 -20.80 3.16
CA ILE A 397 8.88 -19.93 2.00
C ILE A 397 8.36 -20.73 0.81
N TYR A 398 7.25 -20.27 0.23
CA TYR A 398 6.62 -20.86 -0.95
C TYR A 398 6.79 -19.90 -2.14
N SER A 399 7.37 -20.38 -3.23
CA SER A 399 7.45 -19.65 -4.49
C SER A 399 6.29 -20.08 -5.40
N TYR A 400 5.35 -19.18 -5.67
CA TYR A 400 4.13 -19.46 -6.44
C TYR A 400 4.44 -19.63 -7.93
N GLN A 401 4.12 -20.79 -8.51
CA GLN A 401 4.58 -21.22 -9.84
C GLN A 401 3.56 -21.03 -10.97
N LYS A 402 2.28 -20.78 -10.65
CA LYS A 402 1.21 -20.68 -11.66
C LYS A 402 1.10 -19.30 -12.33
N GLY A 403 2.00 -18.38 -11.98
CA GLY A 403 2.09 -17.06 -12.58
C GLY A 403 2.69 -16.06 -11.59
N PHE A 404 2.27 -14.80 -11.67
CA PHE A 404 2.77 -13.76 -10.79
C PHE A 404 1.87 -13.59 -9.56
N LEU A 405 2.43 -13.75 -8.37
CA LEU A 405 1.74 -13.52 -7.10
C LEU A 405 1.82 -12.03 -6.73
N HIS A 406 0.67 -11.36 -6.67
CA HIS A 406 0.60 -9.95 -6.29
C HIS A 406 -0.32 -9.70 -5.08
N ALA A 407 -0.86 -10.75 -4.47
CA ALA A 407 -1.62 -10.65 -3.22
C ALA A 407 -0.78 -10.00 -2.10
N LYS A 408 -1.43 -9.14 -1.31
CA LYS A 408 -0.92 -8.60 -0.04
C LYS A 408 -1.88 -8.98 1.08
N THR A 409 -1.75 -10.22 1.52
CA THR A 409 -2.67 -10.82 2.49
C THR A 409 -1.89 -11.37 3.66
N SER A 410 -2.51 -11.37 4.83
CA SER A 410 -1.94 -12.02 6.01
C SER A 410 -3.01 -12.67 6.86
N VAL A 411 -2.68 -13.77 7.52
CA VAL A 411 -3.55 -14.49 8.46
C VAL A 411 -2.77 -14.82 9.73
N PHE A 412 -3.33 -14.46 10.87
CA PHE A 412 -2.76 -14.68 12.20
C PHE A 412 -3.66 -15.63 12.97
N ASP A 413 -3.13 -16.80 13.33
CA ASP A 413 -3.78 -17.87 14.10
C ASP A 413 -5.12 -18.38 13.54
N GLY A 414 -5.46 -18.07 12.28
CA GLY A 414 -6.78 -18.33 11.70
C GLY A 414 -7.90 -17.46 12.28
N LYS A 415 -7.55 -16.38 12.98
CA LYS A 415 -8.46 -15.53 13.75
C LYS A 415 -8.56 -14.10 13.24
N ILE A 416 -7.43 -13.56 12.79
CA ILE A 416 -7.32 -12.21 12.23
C ILE A 416 -6.76 -12.35 10.82
N CYS A 417 -7.29 -11.59 9.87
CA CYS A 417 -6.68 -11.46 8.56
C CYS A 417 -6.59 -10.00 8.10
N SER A 418 -5.60 -9.72 7.26
CA SER A 418 -5.41 -8.42 6.60
C SER A 418 -5.48 -8.60 5.08
N VAL A 419 -6.16 -7.68 4.41
CA VAL A 419 -6.20 -7.55 2.94
C VAL A 419 -6.03 -6.09 2.59
N GLY A 420 -5.08 -5.76 1.72
CA GLY A 420 -4.81 -4.37 1.37
C GLY A 420 -3.79 -4.19 0.27
N SER A 421 -3.07 -3.08 0.34
CA SER A 421 -2.06 -2.70 -0.66
C SER A 421 -0.61 -2.86 -0.19
N MET A 422 -0.37 -2.89 1.12
CA MET A 422 0.98 -2.86 1.71
C MET A 422 1.79 -4.12 1.38
N ASN A 423 2.93 -3.96 0.72
CA ASN A 423 3.91 -5.04 0.57
C ASN A 423 4.76 -5.17 1.85
N HIS A 424 5.55 -6.24 1.96
CA HIS A 424 6.50 -6.40 3.06
C HIS A 424 7.91 -5.94 2.67
N ASP A 425 8.03 -4.67 2.26
CA ASP A 425 9.27 -4.02 1.84
C ASP A 425 9.46 -2.62 2.47
N PHE A 426 10.68 -2.08 2.38
CA PHE A 426 11.03 -0.76 2.92
C PHE A 426 10.14 0.36 2.37
N ARG A 427 9.76 0.30 1.09
CA ARG A 427 8.93 1.32 0.47
C ARG A 427 7.52 1.36 1.04
N SER A 428 6.86 0.21 1.18
CA SER A 428 5.52 0.15 1.76
C SER A 428 5.50 0.55 3.23
N TYR A 429 6.61 0.39 3.96
CA TYR A 429 6.71 0.82 5.36
C TYR A 429 6.86 2.34 5.53
N SER A 430 7.60 3.02 4.64
CA SER A 430 8.00 4.41 4.91
C SER A 430 7.75 5.42 3.78
N LEU A 431 7.50 4.95 2.54
CA LEU A 431 7.50 5.83 1.35
C LEU A 431 6.20 5.79 0.55
N ASN A 432 5.52 4.65 0.49
CA ASN A 432 4.26 4.54 -0.22
C ASN A 432 3.10 4.91 0.69
N PHE A 433 2.06 5.46 0.08
CA PHE A 433 0.77 5.62 0.73
C PHE A 433 0.00 4.30 0.61
N GLU A 434 -0.28 3.66 1.74
CA GLU A 434 -0.84 2.31 1.82
C GLU A 434 -2.18 2.31 2.58
N ALA A 435 -2.99 1.27 2.35
CA ALA A 435 -4.20 1.02 3.13
C ALA A 435 -4.50 -0.48 3.19
N ASN A 436 -4.87 -0.94 4.38
CA ASN A 436 -5.26 -2.33 4.64
C ASN A 436 -6.54 -2.40 5.48
N ALA A 437 -7.39 -3.38 5.16
CA ALA A 437 -8.50 -3.79 6.02
C ALA A 437 -8.03 -4.92 6.93
N PHE A 438 -8.16 -4.72 8.24
CA PHE A 438 -7.93 -5.71 9.28
C PHE A 438 -9.27 -6.25 9.73
N ILE A 439 -9.48 -7.56 9.58
CA ILE A 439 -10.74 -8.24 9.86
C ILE A 439 -10.52 -9.19 11.04
N TYR A 440 -11.32 -9.00 12.09
CA TYR A 440 -11.22 -9.75 13.36
C TYR A 440 -12.27 -10.86 13.43
N ASP A 441 -12.29 -11.72 12.41
CA ASP A 441 -13.25 -12.81 12.30
C ASP A 441 -12.61 -14.09 11.76
N ALA A 442 -12.81 -15.19 12.50
CA ALA A 442 -12.23 -16.48 12.17
C ALA A 442 -12.81 -17.09 10.87
N LYS A 443 -14.09 -16.86 10.55
CA LYS A 443 -14.72 -17.39 9.32
C LYS A 443 -14.13 -16.71 8.08
N VAL A 444 -13.90 -15.39 8.13
CA VAL A 444 -13.23 -14.66 7.04
C VAL A 444 -11.75 -15.04 6.96
N SER A 445 -11.06 -15.12 8.10
CA SER A 445 -9.66 -15.56 8.17
C SER A 445 -9.45 -16.95 7.56
N HIS A 446 -10.36 -17.89 7.81
CA HIS A 446 -10.33 -19.22 7.19
C HIS A 446 -10.61 -19.21 5.67
N GLN A 447 -11.26 -18.18 5.11
CA GLN A 447 -11.39 -18.05 3.65
C GLN A 447 -10.03 -17.68 3.02
N ILE A 448 -9.33 -16.69 3.59
CA ILE A 448 -7.97 -16.32 3.14
C ILE A 448 -7.01 -17.48 3.34
N ALA A 449 -7.07 -18.18 4.48
CA ALA A 449 -6.24 -19.35 4.77
C ALA A 449 -6.44 -20.46 3.73
N ARG A 450 -7.70 -20.78 3.37
CA ARG A 450 -8.00 -21.77 2.32
C ARG A 450 -7.49 -21.34 0.96
N SER A 451 -7.56 -20.05 0.64
CA SER A 451 -6.99 -19.52 -0.60
C SER A 451 -5.46 -19.66 -0.61
N PHE A 452 -4.79 -19.37 0.51
CA PHE A 452 -3.35 -19.58 0.66
C PHE A 452 -2.99 -21.06 0.46
N GLU A 453 -3.74 -21.98 1.07
CA GLU A 453 -3.52 -23.43 0.92
C GLU A 453 -3.77 -23.92 -0.50
N ALA A 454 -4.71 -23.32 -1.23
CA ALA A 454 -4.92 -23.59 -2.64
C ALA A 454 -3.71 -23.13 -3.48
N ASP A 455 -3.25 -21.89 -3.28
CA ASP A 455 -2.08 -21.32 -3.96
C ASP A 455 -0.80 -22.13 -3.60
N MET A 456 -0.72 -22.69 -2.39
CA MET A 456 0.40 -23.52 -1.92
C MET A 456 0.55 -24.81 -2.72
N LYS A 457 -0.54 -25.36 -3.28
CA LYS A 457 -0.49 -26.57 -4.15
C LYS A 457 0.21 -26.28 -5.48
N ASP A 458 0.13 -25.03 -5.94
CA ASP A 458 0.77 -24.53 -7.14
C ASP A 458 2.12 -23.83 -6.82
N SER A 459 2.73 -24.14 -5.67
CA SER A 459 3.95 -23.49 -5.20
C SER A 459 5.11 -24.46 -4.97
N LEU A 460 6.33 -23.99 -5.19
CA LEU A 460 7.56 -24.66 -4.80
C LEU A 460 7.94 -24.25 -3.37
N LEU A 461 8.03 -25.21 -2.45
CA LEU A 461 8.61 -24.97 -1.13
C LEU A 461 10.12 -24.80 -1.26
N LEU A 462 10.64 -23.66 -0.83
CA LEU A 462 12.07 -23.36 -0.88
C LEU A 462 12.79 -24.07 0.26
N THR A 463 13.58 -25.10 -0.06
CA THR A 463 14.36 -25.87 0.92
C THR A 463 15.84 -25.47 0.93
N PRO A 464 16.59 -25.77 2.00
CA PRO A 464 18.04 -25.55 2.03
C PRO A 464 18.80 -26.18 0.86
N GLU A 465 18.35 -27.34 0.38
CA GLU A 465 18.94 -28.05 -0.76
C GLU A 465 18.75 -27.25 -2.06
N ILE A 466 17.52 -26.79 -2.33
CA ILE A 466 17.21 -25.95 -3.49
C ILE A 466 18.03 -24.65 -3.46
N ILE A 467 18.21 -24.05 -2.27
CA ILE A 467 19.00 -22.82 -2.12
C ILE A 467 20.47 -23.09 -2.40
N LYS A 468 21.03 -24.21 -1.91
CA LYS A 468 22.43 -24.58 -2.10
C LYS A 468 22.78 -24.88 -3.55
N GLU A 469 21.81 -25.35 -4.34
CA GLU A 469 21.97 -25.62 -5.78
C GLU A 469 21.95 -24.34 -6.64
N GLN A 470 21.63 -23.17 -6.07
CA GLN A 470 21.64 -21.91 -6.80
C GLN A 470 23.06 -21.54 -7.26
N GLY A 471 23.19 -21.09 -8.52
CA GLY A 471 24.48 -20.71 -9.07
C GLY A 471 25.11 -19.48 -8.39
N MET A 472 26.45 -19.42 -8.35
CA MET A 472 27.21 -18.32 -7.74
C MET A 472 26.82 -16.93 -8.27
N TRP A 473 26.51 -16.82 -9.56
CA TRP A 473 26.07 -15.58 -10.16
C TRP A 473 24.70 -15.11 -9.66
N LEU A 474 23.79 -16.06 -9.39
CA LEU A 474 22.49 -15.75 -8.80
C LEU A 474 22.66 -15.25 -7.37
N HIS A 475 23.50 -15.90 -6.56
CA HIS A 475 23.83 -15.43 -5.22
C HIS A 475 24.47 -14.05 -5.20
N PHE A 476 25.36 -13.76 -6.16
CA PHE A 476 25.91 -12.41 -6.33
C PHE A 476 24.80 -11.38 -6.57
N LYS A 477 23.90 -11.63 -7.52
CA LYS A 477 22.76 -10.73 -7.81
C LYS A 477 21.86 -10.51 -6.59
N GLN A 478 21.55 -11.57 -5.85
CA GLN A 478 20.76 -11.50 -4.62
C GLN A 478 21.41 -10.61 -3.57
N ARG A 479 22.70 -10.83 -3.27
CA ARG A 479 23.47 -10.04 -2.29
C ARG A 479 23.66 -8.60 -2.72
N PHE A 480 23.88 -8.36 -4.01
CA PHE A 480 24.02 -7.02 -4.57
C PHE A 480 22.69 -6.25 -4.48
N SER A 481 21.57 -6.85 -4.92
CA SER A 481 20.26 -6.21 -4.85
C SER A 481 19.82 -5.86 -3.44
N ARG A 482 20.22 -6.65 -2.43
CA ARG A 482 19.99 -6.31 -1.01
C ARG A 482 20.58 -4.94 -0.62
N LEU A 483 21.70 -4.52 -1.21
CA LEU A 483 22.29 -3.21 -0.91
C LEU A 483 21.39 -2.05 -1.35
N LEU A 484 20.47 -2.33 -2.29
CA LEU A 484 19.50 -1.36 -2.77
C LEU A 484 18.20 -1.39 -1.97
N SER A 485 18.02 -2.30 -1.00
CA SER A 485 16.78 -2.44 -0.22
C SER A 485 16.20 -1.15 0.35
N PRO A 486 16.99 -0.19 0.90
CA PRO A 486 16.43 1.04 1.45
C PRO A 486 15.75 1.98 0.42
N ILE A 487 15.99 1.75 -0.88
CA ILE A 487 15.39 2.54 -1.97
C ILE A 487 14.43 1.72 -2.85
N LEU A 488 14.40 0.39 -2.64
CA LEU A 488 13.67 -0.57 -3.47
C LEU A 488 12.26 -0.84 -2.99
#